data_AF-A0ABD0XKN8-F1
#
_entry.id   AF-A0ABD0XKN8-F1
#
_cell.length_a   1.000
_cell.length_b   1.000
_cell.length_c   1.000
_cell.angle_alpha   90.00
_cell.angle_beta   90.00
_cell.angle_gamma   90.00
#
_symmetry.space_group_name_H-M   'P 1'
#
loop_
_entity.id
_entity.type
_entity.pdbx_description
1 polymer ?
#
loop_
_entity_poly.entity_id
_entity_poly.type
_entity_poly.pdbx_seq_one_letter_code
_entity_poly.pdbx_strand_id
1 'polypeptide(L)'
;KKCTCNRPGKAESWLFSRFSTGWSCGLHADWTELTNCVPAVMNKKDKKDAQTNGRNFYYITMLRDPVSRYLSEWKHVQRGATWKTALHMCDGRSPTQDELPSCYSGDDWTGVTLTDFMDCPFNLANNRQVRMLADLSLVGCYNFSSPTASAEKERGHVLLTSAKNNLRNMAFYGLTEFQRKTQYLFERTFGLRFIQAFTQINSTRAASVGVGRGVLRGRIEGLNALDMELYEYAKELFLRRYQYSRQKQHQEQRLRRRQERQEERQRLQEQRASSQDEAGGAGAATEDYSSQVVRW
;
A
#
# COMPACT_ATOMS: atom_id res chain seq x y z
N LYS A 1 -17.54 -10.44 5.38
CA LYS A 1 -17.81 -11.31 4.20
C LYS A 1 -16.47 -11.60 3.53
N LYS A 2 -16.21 -12.86 3.18
CA LYS A 2 -15.00 -13.33 2.50
C LYS A 2 -15.35 -13.61 1.03
N CYS A 3 -14.52 -13.16 0.11
CA CYS A 3 -14.65 -13.34 -1.33
C CYS A 3 -13.64 -14.38 -1.82
N THR A 4 -13.91 -14.98 -2.97
CA THR A 4 -12.98 -15.88 -3.66
C THR A 4 -12.23 -15.11 -4.74
N CYS A 5 -10.95 -14.81 -4.51
CA CYS A 5 -10.11 -14.01 -5.41
C CYS A 5 -9.09 -14.90 -6.13
N ASN A 6 -9.56 -15.71 -7.07
CA ASN A 6 -8.74 -16.70 -7.76
C ASN A 6 -8.14 -16.17 -9.07
N ARG A 7 -7.02 -16.75 -9.50
CA ARG A 7 -6.45 -16.53 -10.83
C ARG A 7 -7.41 -17.06 -11.91
N PRO A 8 -7.41 -16.48 -13.13
CA PRO A 8 -8.24 -16.99 -14.23
C PRO A 8 -8.00 -18.48 -14.48
N GLY A 9 -9.09 -19.27 -14.48
CA GLY A 9 -9.03 -20.71 -14.74
C GLY A 9 -8.34 -21.57 -13.67
N LYS A 10 -7.99 -21.02 -12.50
CA LYS A 10 -7.33 -21.78 -11.41
C LYS A 10 -8.07 -21.65 -10.08
N ALA A 11 -7.86 -22.61 -9.18
CA ALA A 11 -8.31 -22.53 -7.78
C ALA A 11 -7.31 -21.82 -6.85
N GLU A 12 -6.27 -21.21 -7.40
CA GLU A 12 -5.20 -20.51 -6.68
C GLU A 12 -5.60 -19.05 -6.41
N SER A 13 -5.50 -18.59 -5.16
CA SER A 13 -5.76 -17.20 -4.79
C SER A 13 -4.59 -16.28 -5.16
N TRP A 14 -4.87 -15.15 -5.81
CA TRP A 14 -3.85 -14.14 -6.13
C TRP A 14 -3.70 -13.05 -5.05
N LEU A 15 -4.66 -12.97 -4.11
CA LEU A 15 -4.69 -11.98 -3.04
C LEU A 15 -4.77 -12.67 -1.69
N PHE A 16 -3.80 -12.40 -0.81
CA PHE A 16 -3.87 -12.77 0.61
C PHE A 16 -4.35 -11.57 1.43
N SER A 17 -5.52 -11.66 2.05
CA SER A 17 -6.12 -10.57 2.83
C SER A 17 -7.26 -11.08 3.71
N ARG A 18 -7.68 -10.26 4.69
CA ARG A 18 -8.91 -10.49 5.47
C ARG A 18 -10.11 -10.86 4.58
N PHE A 19 -10.28 -10.17 3.46
CA PHE A 19 -11.47 -10.32 2.61
C PHE A 19 -11.33 -11.41 1.54
N SER A 20 -10.16 -12.03 1.36
CA SER A 20 -9.94 -13.10 0.38
C SER A 20 -9.59 -14.43 1.03
N THR A 21 -8.59 -14.46 1.92
CA THR A 21 -8.13 -15.67 2.62
C THR A 21 -8.69 -15.77 4.04
N GLY A 22 -9.12 -14.64 4.61
CA GLY A 22 -9.52 -14.55 6.02
C GLY A 22 -8.31 -14.22 6.88
N TRP A 23 -8.37 -14.58 8.16
CA TRP A 23 -7.28 -14.40 9.12
C TRP A 23 -6.40 -15.66 9.21
N SER A 24 -5.96 -16.19 8.07
CA SER A 24 -5.23 -17.47 8.00
C SER A 24 -3.89 -17.48 8.73
N CYS A 25 -3.33 -16.31 9.05
CA CYS A 25 -2.10 -16.14 9.82
C CYS A 25 -2.32 -15.42 11.16
N GLY A 26 -3.56 -15.35 11.65
CA GLY A 26 -3.92 -14.60 12.86
C GLY A 26 -4.73 -13.34 12.57
N LEU A 27 -5.53 -12.92 13.55
CA LEU A 27 -6.33 -11.69 13.49
C LEU A 27 -5.40 -10.48 13.46
N HIS A 28 -5.50 -9.66 12.42
CA HIS A 28 -4.62 -8.50 12.21
C HIS A 28 -3.12 -8.87 12.20
N ALA A 29 -2.78 -10.03 11.62
CA ALA A 29 -1.41 -10.51 11.51
C ALA A 29 -0.43 -9.41 11.05
N ASP A 30 0.62 -9.19 11.84
CA ASP A 30 1.61 -8.14 11.59
C ASP A 30 2.73 -8.57 10.63
N TRP A 31 3.75 -7.72 10.41
CA TRP A 31 4.87 -8.05 9.53
C TRP A 31 5.62 -9.31 9.98
N THR A 32 5.85 -9.47 11.28
CA THR A 32 6.55 -10.63 11.85
C THR A 32 5.72 -11.90 11.65
N GLU A 33 4.41 -11.82 11.89
CA GLU A 33 3.51 -12.96 11.69
C GLU A 33 3.36 -13.33 10.21
N LEU A 34 3.10 -12.35 9.33
CA LEU A 34 2.82 -12.59 7.92
C LEU A 34 4.04 -13.14 7.18
N THR A 35 5.23 -12.59 7.41
CA THR A 35 6.45 -13.04 6.71
C THR A 35 6.84 -14.47 7.07
N ASN A 36 6.55 -14.91 8.30
CA ASN A 36 6.80 -16.27 8.76
C ASN A 36 5.66 -17.27 8.41
N CYS A 37 4.45 -16.79 8.14
CA CYS A 37 3.27 -17.65 7.92
C CYS A 37 2.83 -17.76 6.44
N VAL A 38 2.77 -16.65 5.71
CA VAL A 38 2.14 -16.59 4.37
C VAL A 38 2.77 -17.55 3.37
N PRO A 39 4.11 -17.67 3.25
CA PRO A 39 4.72 -18.62 2.31
C PRO A 39 4.25 -20.06 2.54
N ALA A 40 4.22 -20.51 3.79
CA ALA A 40 3.78 -21.85 4.14
C ALA A 40 2.29 -22.08 3.84
N VAL A 41 1.43 -21.11 4.17
CA VAL A 41 -0.02 -21.21 3.93
C VAL A 41 -0.35 -21.23 2.45
N MET A 42 0.33 -20.41 1.66
CA MET A 42 0.07 -20.31 0.22
C MET A 42 0.65 -21.51 -0.52
N ASN A 43 1.80 -22.04 -0.13
CA ASN A 43 2.43 -23.17 -0.85
C ASN A 43 1.79 -24.53 -0.51
N LYS A 44 1.27 -24.73 0.71
CA LYS A 44 0.56 -25.98 1.09
C LYS A 44 -0.69 -26.25 0.26
N LYS A 45 -1.32 -25.20 -0.30
CA LYS A 45 -2.53 -25.33 -1.13
C LYS A 45 -2.23 -25.77 -2.56
N ASP A 46 -1.00 -25.62 -3.03
CA ASP A 46 -0.61 -25.85 -4.42
C ASP A 46 0.39 -27.02 -4.53
N LYS A 47 -0.05 -28.21 -4.11
CA LYS A 47 0.78 -29.44 -4.08
C LYS A 47 1.34 -29.88 -5.45
N LYS A 48 0.88 -29.31 -6.58
CA LYS A 48 1.31 -29.70 -7.93
C LYS A 48 2.37 -28.79 -8.56
N ASP A 49 2.51 -27.54 -8.12
CA ASP A 49 3.40 -26.54 -8.74
C ASP A 49 4.46 -25.97 -7.78
N ALA A 50 4.49 -26.41 -6.51
CA ALA A 50 5.37 -25.85 -5.48
C ALA A 50 6.87 -26.06 -5.72
N GLN A 51 7.25 -26.92 -6.67
CA GLN A 51 8.63 -27.38 -6.84
C GLN A 51 9.39 -26.66 -7.97
N THR A 52 8.73 -25.84 -8.80
CA THR A 52 9.35 -25.35 -10.05
C THR A 52 9.49 -23.84 -10.19
N ASN A 53 8.84 -22.99 -9.38
CA ASN A 53 9.07 -21.54 -9.41
C ASN A 53 8.77 -20.88 -8.05
N GLY A 54 9.72 -20.10 -7.52
CA GLY A 54 9.51 -19.32 -6.29
C GLY A 54 8.33 -18.35 -6.44
N ARG A 55 7.38 -18.39 -5.50
CA ARG A 55 6.23 -17.48 -5.49
C ARG A 55 6.67 -16.09 -5.01
N ASN A 56 6.37 -15.07 -5.80
CA ASN A 56 6.61 -13.68 -5.41
C ASN A 56 5.48 -13.17 -4.49
N PHE A 57 5.85 -12.65 -3.32
CA PHE A 57 4.92 -12.01 -2.39
C PHE A 57 5.12 -10.50 -2.39
N TYR A 58 4.09 -9.77 -2.82
CA TYR A 58 4.10 -8.30 -2.85
C TYR A 58 3.32 -7.75 -1.66
N TYR A 59 4.03 -7.46 -0.56
CA TYR A 59 3.42 -6.89 0.64
C TYR A 59 2.95 -5.46 0.41
N ILE A 60 1.76 -5.16 0.94
CA ILE A 60 1.16 -3.82 0.90
C ILE A 60 0.53 -3.46 2.24
N THR A 61 0.44 -2.17 2.55
CA THR A 61 -0.23 -1.67 3.77
C THR A 61 -0.86 -0.29 3.60
N MET A 62 -1.59 0.16 4.63
CA MET A 62 -2.15 1.50 4.75
C MET A 62 -1.75 2.12 6.09
N LEU A 63 -1.27 3.36 6.07
CA LEU A 63 -0.96 4.13 7.29
C LEU A 63 -1.93 5.29 7.48
N ARG A 64 -1.90 5.83 8.69
CA ARG A 64 -2.69 6.98 9.11
C ARG A 64 -1.92 7.82 10.12
N ASP A 65 -2.17 9.12 10.13
CA ASP A 65 -1.70 10.06 11.14
C ASP A 65 -1.89 9.45 12.54
N PRO A 66 -0.83 9.32 13.36
CA PRO A 66 -0.87 8.56 14.60
C PRO A 66 -1.91 9.05 15.59
N VAL A 67 -2.11 10.37 15.72
CA VAL A 67 -3.13 10.94 16.62
C VAL A 67 -4.52 10.52 16.14
N SER A 68 -4.81 10.72 14.86
CA SER A 68 -6.09 10.34 14.26
C SER A 68 -6.35 8.83 14.33
N ARG A 69 -5.30 8.01 14.15
CA ARG A 69 -5.34 6.55 14.24
C ARG A 69 -5.60 6.11 15.68
N TYR A 70 -4.89 6.67 16.66
CA TYR A 70 -5.01 6.36 18.09
C TYR A 70 -6.42 6.68 18.60
N LEU A 71 -6.95 7.87 18.29
CA LEU A 71 -8.31 8.26 18.66
C LEU A 71 -9.38 7.39 17.99
N SER A 72 -9.15 6.98 16.74
CA SER A 72 -10.04 6.07 16.04
C SER A 72 -10.07 4.69 16.68
N GLU A 73 -8.94 4.22 17.20
CA GLU A 73 -8.81 2.97 17.92
C GLU A 73 -9.48 3.05 19.29
N TRP A 74 -9.21 4.10 20.07
CA TRP A 74 -9.90 4.36 21.34
C TRP A 74 -11.42 4.30 21.17
N LYS A 75 -11.98 5.02 20.19
CA LYS A 75 -13.41 4.97 19.91
C LYS A 75 -13.91 3.59 19.50
N HIS A 76 -13.05 2.72 18.97
CA HIS A 76 -13.38 1.32 18.64
C HIS A 76 -13.39 0.43 19.88
N VAL A 77 -12.40 0.62 20.75
CA VAL A 77 -12.30 -0.08 22.01
C VAL A 77 -13.43 0.30 22.96
N GLN A 78 -13.75 1.60 23.03
CA GLN A 78 -14.88 2.13 23.81
C GLN A 78 -16.24 1.51 23.45
N ARG A 79 -16.38 0.91 22.26
CA ARG A 79 -17.60 0.22 21.79
C ARG A 79 -17.44 -1.31 21.69
N GLY A 80 -16.46 -1.89 22.40
CA GLY A 80 -16.31 -3.34 22.58
C GLY A 80 -15.25 -4.02 21.70
N ALA A 81 -14.44 -3.29 20.93
CA ALA A 81 -13.34 -3.94 20.21
C ALA A 81 -12.17 -4.27 21.14
N THR A 82 -11.69 -5.51 21.07
CA THR A 82 -10.52 -5.97 21.84
C THR A 82 -9.40 -6.51 20.96
N TRP A 83 -9.75 -7.13 19.84
CA TRP A 83 -8.85 -7.97 19.05
C TRP A 83 -8.16 -9.09 19.86
N LYS A 84 -8.77 -9.54 20.96
CA LYS A 84 -8.19 -10.51 21.91
C LYS A 84 -7.83 -11.89 21.33
N THR A 85 -8.27 -12.19 20.11
CA THR A 85 -7.92 -13.42 19.37
C THR A 85 -6.74 -13.24 18.41
N ALA A 86 -6.06 -12.09 18.45
CA ALA A 86 -4.77 -11.92 17.79
C ALA A 86 -3.72 -12.86 18.42
N LEU A 87 -2.90 -13.49 17.59
CA LEU A 87 -1.97 -14.51 18.06
C LEU A 87 -0.67 -13.90 18.58
N HIS A 88 -0.24 -12.78 17.99
CA HIS A 88 1.02 -12.11 18.32
C HIS A 88 2.22 -13.05 18.19
N MET A 89 2.22 -13.90 17.16
CA MET A 89 3.26 -14.91 16.96
C MET A 89 4.61 -14.25 16.66
N CYS A 90 5.61 -14.59 17.47
CA CYS A 90 7.00 -14.17 17.28
C CYS A 90 7.92 -15.30 17.78
N ASP A 91 8.99 -15.59 17.05
CA ASP A 91 9.90 -16.72 17.32
C ASP A 91 9.18 -18.06 17.59
N GLY A 92 8.12 -18.31 16.82
CA GLY A 92 7.38 -19.57 16.84
C GLY A 92 6.40 -19.75 18.00
N ARG A 93 6.14 -18.74 18.83
CA ARG A 93 5.14 -18.79 19.92
C ARG A 93 4.34 -17.51 20.10
N SER A 94 3.20 -17.61 20.77
CA SER A 94 2.46 -16.46 21.28
C SER A 94 3.06 -15.96 22.60
N PRO A 95 2.93 -14.66 22.94
CA PRO A 95 3.33 -14.13 24.22
C PRO A 95 2.45 -14.68 25.35
N THR A 96 3.03 -14.79 26.54
CA THR A 96 2.31 -15.08 27.78
C THR A 96 1.57 -13.85 28.30
N GLN A 97 0.70 -14.05 29.28
CA GLN A 97 -0.02 -12.94 29.94
C GLN A 97 0.91 -12.00 30.71
N ASP A 98 2.08 -12.50 31.14
CA ASP A 98 3.11 -11.71 31.82
C ASP A 98 3.89 -10.84 30.81
N GLU A 99 4.13 -11.35 29.59
CA GLU A 99 4.79 -10.59 28.51
C GLU A 99 3.86 -9.56 27.87
N LEU A 100 2.55 -9.85 27.83
CA LEU A 100 1.54 -8.98 27.23
C LEU A 100 0.29 -8.86 28.12
N PRO A 101 0.35 -8.05 29.20
CA PRO A 101 -0.78 -7.86 30.10
C PRO A 101 -1.99 -7.17 29.45
N SER A 102 -3.19 -7.50 29.91
CA SER A 102 -4.43 -6.85 29.48
C SER A 102 -4.62 -5.50 30.17
N CYS A 103 -5.14 -4.50 29.44
CA CYS A 103 -5.55 -3.22 29.99
C CYS A 103 -6.95 -3.22 30.63
N TYR A 104 -7.69 -4.33 30.50
CA TYR A 104 -9.06 -4.44 30.99
C TYR A 104 -9.26 -5.78 31.69
N SER A 105 -10.21 -5.79 32.61
CA SER A 105 -10.71 -6.99 33.29
C SER A 105 -11.99 -7.47 32.61
N GLY A 106 -12.22 -8.78 32.58
CA GLY A 106 -13.43 -9.37 31.97
C GLY A 106 -13.35 -9.48 30.45
N ASP A 107 -14.48 -9.26 29.78
CA ASP A 107 -14.64 -9.61 28.36
C ASP A 107 -14.08 -8.59 27.36
N ASP A 108 -14.20 -7.30 27.69
CA ASP A 108 -13.76 -6.19 26.85
C ASP A 108 -13.51 -4.89 27.66
N TRP A 109 -13.21 -3.80 26.95
CA TRP A 109 -12.94 -2.48 27.53
C TRP A 109 -14.01 -1.46 27.12
N THR A 110 -15.27 -1.90 27.05
CA THR A 110 -16.41 -1.05 26.70
C THR A 110 -16.55 0.11 27.68
N GLY A 111 -16.86 1.31 27.16
CA GLY A 111 -17.05 2.51 27.97
C GLY A 111 -15.77 3.22 28.40
N VAL A 112 -14.57 2.66 28.13
CA VAL A 112 -13.29 3.27 28.52
C VAL A 112 -13.18 4.76 28.13
N THR A 113 -12.76 5.59 29.08
CA THR A 113 -12.51 7.01 28.83
C THR A 113 -11.22 7.20 28.03
N LEU A 114 -11.01 8.37 27.43
CA LEU A 114 -9.74 8.63 26.72
C LEU A 114 -8.56 8.62 27.71
N THR A 115 -8.76 9.12 28.93
CA THR A 115 -7.74 9.16 29.98
C THR A 115 -7.32 7.75 30.37
N ASP A 116 -8.26 6.87 30.74
CA ASP A 116 -7.93 5.49 31.14
C ASP A 116 -7.29 4.70 30.00
N PHE A 117 -7.73 4.96 28.76
CA PHE A 117 -7.11 4.37 27.57
C PHE A 117 -5.64 4.76 27.42
N MET A 118 -5.31 6.02 27.73
CA MET A 118 -3.96 6.56 27.67
C MET A 118 -3.10 6.18 28.89
N ASP A 119 -3.72 5.87 30.01
CA ASP A 119 -3.05 5.56 31.27
C ASP A 119 -2.55 4.12 31.35
N CYS A 120 -3.11 3.19 30.55
CA CYS A 120 -2.62 1.81 30.51
C CYS A 120 -1.24 1.71 29.81
N PRO A 121 -0.17 1.26 30.51
CA PRO A 121 1.17 1.15 29.92
C PRO A 121 1.26 0.04 28.86
N PHE A 122 0.46 -1.01 28.98
CA PHE A 122 0.43 -2.16 28.07
C PHE A 122 -0.50 -1.97 26.86
N ASN A 123 -1.04 -0.77 26.66
CA ASN A 123 -1.99 -0.52 25.58
C ASN A 123 -1.35 -0.71 24.21
N LEU A 124 -1.76 -1.75 23.49
CA LEU A 124 -1.29 -2.06 22.14
C LEU A 124 -1.66 -1.00 21.09
N ALA A 125 -2.46 0.00 21.42
CA ALA A 125 -2.64 1.18 20.60
C ALA A 125 -1.35 2.03 20.54
N ASN A 126 -0.52 2.03 21.58
CA ASN A 126 0.73 2.79 21.62
C ASN A 126 1.70 2.25 20.55
N ASN A 127 2.22 3.14 19.69
CA ASN A 127 3.17 2.82 18.61
C ASN A 127 2.76 1.61 17.75
N ARG A 128 1.45 1.45 17.49
CA ARG A 128 0.90 0.29 16.78
C ARG A 128 1.50 0.13 15.39
N GLN A 129 1.66 1.20 14.61
CA GLN A 129 2.15 1.08 13.23
C GLN A 129 3.62 0.64 13.20
N VAL A 130 4.47 1.19 14.06
CA VAL A 130 5.85 0.76 14.20
C VAL A 130 5.92 -0.69 14.63
N ARG A 131 5.22 -1.07 15.72
CA ARG A 131 5.23 -2.45 16.21
C ARG A 131 4.76 -3.44 15.14
N MET A 132 3.69 -3.11 14.40
CA MET A 132 3.13 -4.03 13.41
C MET A 132 3.90 -4.09 12.08
N LEU A 133 4.85 -3.19 11.84
CA LEU A 133 5.68 -3.17 10.63
C LEU A 133 7.12 -3.61 10.89
N ALA A 134 7.57 -3.55 12.13
CA ALA A 134 8.89 -4.01 12.53
C ALA A 134 8.96 -5.55 12.57
N ASP A 135 10.18 -6.04 12.41
CA ASP A 135 10.57 -7.37 12.85
C ASP A 135 10.75 -7.37 14.36
N LEU A 136 9.84 -8.04 15.08
CA LEU A 136 9.86 -8.08 16.54
C LEU A 136 10.94 -9.03 17.09
N SER A 137 11.44 -9.97 16.28
CA SER A 137 12.52 -10.88 16.70
C SER A 137 13.81 -10.12 17.02
N LEU A 138 14.05 -8.99 16.34
CA LEU A 138 15.21 -8.10 16.55
C LEU A 138 15.31 -7.54 17.96
N VAL A 139 14.22 -7.57 18.72
CA VAL A 139 14.16 -7.03 20.07
C VAL A 139 13.71 -8.08 21.09
N GLY A 140 13.78 -9.37 20.76
CA GLY A 140 13.34 -10.45 21.66
C GLY A 140 11.82 -10.51 21.82
N CYS A 141 11.08 -10.25 20.73
CA CYS A 141 9.62 -10.33 20.68
C CYS A 141 8.94 -9.43 21.71
N TYR A 142 8.03 -9.96 22.53
CA TYR A 142 7.29 -9.23 23.56
C TYR A 142 7.94 -9.33 24.95
N ASN A 143 9.17 -9.85 25.04
CA ASN A 143 9.87 -9.91 26.32
C ASN A 143 10.43 -8.52 26.69
N PHE A 144 9.87 -7.92 27.74
CA PHE A 144 10.33 -6.64 28.29
C PHE A 144 11.29 -6.91 29.46
N SER A 145 12.50 -7.37 29.15
CA SER A 145 13.44 -7.88 30.15
C SER A 145 14.15 -6.80 30.98
N SER A 146 14.03 -5.52 30.62
CA SER A 146 14.69 -4.41 31.34
C SER A 146 13.80 -3.15 31.36
N PRO A 147 13.34 -2.70 32.54
CA PRO A 147 12.48 -1.51 32.68
C PRO A 147 13.27 -0.19 32.68
N THR A 148 14.52 -0.18 32.18
CA THR A 148 15.30 1.05 32.13
C THR A 148 14.88 1.89 30.93
N ALA A 149 14.69 3.20 31.14
CA ALA A 149 14.33 4.14 30.07
C ALA A 149 15.34 4.14 28.91
N SER A 150 16.62 3.83 29.19
CA SER A 150 17.65 3.65 28.16
C SER A 150 17.40 2.43 27.28
N ALA A 151 17.06 1.28 27.87
CA ALA A 151 16.75 0.07 27.13
C ALA A 151 15.46 0.20 26.30
N GLU A 152 14.43 0.87 26.83
CA GLU A 152 13.21 1.16 26.08
C GLU A 152 13.47 2.06 24.87
N LYS A 153 14.33 3.08 25.03
CA LYS A 153 14.73 3.98 23.95
C LYS A 153 15.52 3.24 22.86
N GLU A 154 16.46 2.39 23.24
CA GLU A 154 17.24 1.57 22.31
C GLU A 154 16.35 0.59 21.54
N ARG A 155 15.47 -0.12 22.26
CA ARG A 155 14.44 -0.99 21.66
C ARG A 155 13.57 -0.23 20.68
N GLY A 156 13.11 0.96 21.05
CA GLY A 156 12.32 1.84 20.17
C GLY A 156 13.05 2.23 18.89
N HIS A 157 14.36 2.50 18.97
CA HIS A 157 15.19 2.82 17.81
C HIS A 157 15.34 1.65 16.84
N VAL A 158 15.56 0.44 17.35
CA VAL A 158 15.63 -0.79 16.53
C VAL A 158 14.29 -1.03 15.82
N LEU A 159 13.18 -0.94 16.56
CA LEU A 159 11.84 -1.11 16.00
C LEU A 159 11.52 -0.07 14.91
N LEU A 160 11.83 1.20 15.16
CA LEU A 160 11.58 2.28 14.19
C LEU A 160 12.40 2.08 12.92
N THR A 161 13.68 1.69 13.06
CA THR A 161 14.57 1.42 11.93
C THR A 161 14.06 0.24 11.10
N SER A 162 13.67 -0.85 11.77
CA SER A 162 13.08 -2.03 11.14
C SER A 162 11.78 -1.68 10.40
N ALA A 163 10.85 -0.97 11.06
CA ALA A 163 9.58 -0.55 10.45
C ALA A 163 9.78 0.35 9.22
N LYS A 164 10.71 1.31 9.27
CA LYS A 164 11.05 2.18 8.11
C LYS A 164 11.61 1.35 6.96
N ASN A 165 12.52 0.41 7.24
CA ASN A 165 13.11 -0.46 6.23
C ASN A 165 12.05 -1.36 5.58
N ASN A 166 11.23 -2.04 6.39
CA ASN A 166 10.18 -2.94 5.91
C ASN A 166 9.15 -2.18 5.08
N LEU A 167 8.67 -1.04 5.55
CA LEU A 167 7.72 -0.19 4.83
C LEU A 167 8.29 0.31 3.49
N ARG A 168 9.58 0.73 3.47
CA ARG A 168 10.26 1.16 2.25
C ARG A 168 10.32 0.05 1.21
N ASN A 169 10.57 -1.18 1.65
CA ASN A 169 10.77 -2.34 0.77
C ASN A 169 9.47 -3.05 0.37
N MET A 170 8.33 -2.70 0.99
CA MET A 170 7.01 -3.13 0.50
C MET A 170 6.78 -2.65 -0.93
N ALA A 171 6.05 -3.47 -1.70
CA ALA A 171 5.71 -3.15 -3.09
C ALA A 171 4.91 -1.85 -3.18
N PHE A 172 4.01 -1.62 -2.23
CA PHE A 172 3.19 -0.41 -2.15
C PHE A 172 2.70 -0.16 -0.73
N TYR A 173 2.52 1.11 -0.36
CA TYR A 173 1.68 1.47 0.76
C TYR A 173 0.92 2.75 0.47
N GLY A 174 -0.24 2.90 1.10
CA GLY A 174 -1.08 4.08 1.00
C GLY A 174 -1.19 4.86 2.30
N LEU A 175 -1.69 6.08 2.19
CA LEU A 175 -2.00 6.95 3.33
C LEU A 175 -3.49 7.28 3.33
N THR A 176 -4.10 7.19 4.51
CA THR A 176 -5.55 7.36 4.69
C THR A 176 -6.03 8.76 4.29
N GLU A 177 -5.18 9.77 4.47
CA GLU A 177 -5.42 11.19 4.17
C GLU A 177 -5.30 11.52 2.68
N PHE A 178 -4.83 10.58 1.84
CA PHE A 178 -4.57 10.82 0.42
C PHE A 178 -5.18 9.76 -0.50
N GLN A 179 -6.48 9.47 -0.35
CA GLN A 179 -7.18 8.36 -1.05
C GLN A 179 -6.96 8.34 -2.57
N ARG A 180 -7.06 9.48 -3.26
CA ARG A 180 -6.84 9.55 -4.72
C ARG A 180 -5.37 9.34 -5.14
N LYS A 181 -4.41 9.79 -4.31
CA LYS A 181 -2.98 9.54 -4.58
C LYS A 181 -2.63 8.08 -4.30
N THR A 182 -3.21 7.51 -3.25
CA THR A 182 -3.12 6.08 -2.89
C THR A 182 -3.64 5.23 -4.05
N GLN A 183 -4.83 5.53 -4.59
CA GLN A 183 -5.36 4.88 -5.78
C GLN A 183 -4.38 4.99 -6.95
N TYR A 184 -3.94 6.20 -7.30
CA TYR A 184 -3.03 6.43 -8.42
C TYR A 184 -1.75 5.61 -8.32
N LEU A 185 -1.11 5.60 -7.15
CA LEU A 185 0.13 4.86 -6.95
C LEU A 185 -0.11 3.35 -7.00
N PHE A 186 -1.18 2.83 -6.39
CA PHE A 186 -1.50 1.40 -6.47
C PHE A 186 -1.69 0.94 -7.92
N GLU A 187 -2.49 1.69 -8.70
CA GLU A 187 -2.74 1.40 -10.11
C GLU A 187 -1.44 1.36 -10.92
N ARG A 188 -0.52 2.31 -10.67
CA ARG A 188 0.76 2.39 -11.36
C ARG A 188 1.77 1.33 -10.92
N THR A 189 1.80 0.96 -9.64
CA THR A 189 2.69 -0.07 -9.12
C THR A 189 2.37 -1.44 -9.70
N PHE A 190 1.08 -1.80 -9.79
CA PHE A 190 0.67 -3.13 -10.19
C PHE A 190 0.14 -3.22 -11.64
N GLY A 191 0.10 -2.11 -12.37
CA GLY A 191 -0.48 -2.07 -13.71
C GLY A 191 -1.99 -2.37 -13.73
N LEU A 192 -2.68 -2.08 -12.62
CA LEU A 192 -4.11 -2.33 -12.43
C LEU A 192 -4.92 -1.04 -12.53
N ARG A 193 -6.25 -1.16 -12.62
CA ARG A 193 -7.20 -0.03 -12.57
C ARG A 193 -8.36 -0.38 -11.67
N PHE A 194 -8.74 0.55 -10.80
CA PHE A 194 -9.99 0.42 -10.06
C PHE A 194 -11.16 0.85 -10.93
N ILE A 195 -12.29 0.15 -10.78
CA ILE A 195 -13.54 0.46 -11.50
C ILE A 195 -14.08 1.83 -11.05
N GLN A 196 -14.04 2.09 -9.74
CA GLN A 196 -14.53 3.32 -9.14
C GLN A 196 -13.40 4.13 -8.53
N ALA A 197 -13.51 5.45 -8.63
CA ALA A 197 -12.62 6.40 -7.98
C ALA A 197 -12.73 6.32 -6.46
N PHE A 198 -11.60 6.29 -5.77
CA PHE A 198 -11.56 6.39 -4.31
C PHE A 198 -12.05 7.78 -3.87
N THR A 199 -12.83 7.84 -2.81
CA THR A 199 -13.37 9.08 -2.25
C THR A 199 -12.69 9.42 -0.93
N GLN A 200 -12.38 10.70 -0.72
CA GLN A 200 -11.82 11.17 0.55
C GLN A 200 -12.95 11.45 1.53
N ILE A 201 -13.00 10.72 2.64
CA ILE A 201 -14.00 10.93 3.71
C ILE A 201 -13.25 11.37 4.97
N ASN A 202 -13.25 12.69 5.22
CA ASN A 202 -12.55 13.28 6.36
C ASN A 202 -13.41 13.35 7.63
N SER A 203 -14.74 13.22 7.51
CA SER A 203 -15.71 13.15 8.61
C SER A 203 -15.64 11.80 9.35
N THR A 204 -14.48 11.52 9.93
CA THR A 204 -14.22 10.27 10.66
C THR A 204 -14.58 10.42 12.16
N ARG A 205 -14.81 9.29 12.84
CA ARG A 205 -15.02 9.27 14.30
C ARG A 205 -13.87 9.88 15.10
N ALA A 206 -12.65 9.90 14.55
CA ALA A 206 -11.51 10.58 15.17
C ALA A 206 -11.59 12.10 14.99
N ALA A 207 -11.99 12.56 13.80
CA ALA A 207 -12.16 13.98 13.51
C ALA A 207 -13.24 14.62 14.41
N SER A 208 -14.29 13.87 14.77
CA SER A 208 -15.34 14.34 15.68
C SER A 208 -14.92 14.46 17.14
N VAL A 209 -13.77 13.90 17.56
CA VAL A 209 -13.27 14.06 18.95
C VAL A 209 -12.67 15.45 19.17
N GLY A 210 -12.10 16.08 18.12
CA GLY A 210 -11.67 17.47 18.19
C GLY A 210 -10.59 17.77 19.23
N VAL A 211 -9.50 16.99 19.29
CA VAL A 211 -8.45 17.12 20.35
C VAL A 211 -7.59 18.40 20.23
N GLY A 212 -7.83 19.25 19.23
CA GLY A 212 -7.19 20.56 19.08
C GLY A 212 -5.65 20.51 19.13
N ARG A 213 -5.01 21.62 19.52
CA ARG A 213 -3.55 21.72 19.78
C ARG A 213 -3.25 21.80 21.28
N GLY A 214 -4.03 21.09 22.10
CA GLY A 214 -3.92 21.14 23.57
C GLY A 214 -3.00 20.06 24.17
N VAL A 215 -2.88 20.08 25.50
CA VAL A 215 -2.09 19.13 26.30
C VAL A 215 -2.43 17.67 25.98
N LEU A 216 -3.71 17.36 25.76
CA LEU A 216 -4.17 16.02 25.38
C LEU A 216 -3.55 15.54 24.07
N ARG A 217 -3.40 16.40 23.07
CA ARG A 217 -2.75 16.05 21.81
C ARG A 217 -1.28 15.72 22.02
N GLY A 218 -0.55 16.58 22.75
CA GLY A 218 0.87 16.36 23.05
C GLY A 218 1.11 15.04 23.81
N ARG A 219 0.19 14.68 24.70
CA ARG A 219 0.24 13.39 25.41
C ARG A 219 0.03 12.19 24.47
N ILE A 220 -0.92 12.26 23.53
CA ILE A 220 -1.12 11.20 22.51
C ILE A 220 0.09 11.10 21.58
N GLU A 221 0.66 12.23 21.16
CA GLU A 221 1.88 12.28 20.36
C GLU A 221 3.06 11.64 21.10
N GLY A 222 3.20 11.89 22.41
CA GLY A 222 4.21 11.24 23.25
C GLY A 222 4.04 9.72 23.36
N LEU A 223 2.81 9.24 23.59
CA LEU A 223 2.50 7.79 23.61
C LEU A 223 2.73 7.10 22.26
N ASN A 224 2.73 7.87 21.16
CA ASN A 224 2.90 7.38 19.80
C ASN A 224 4.16 7.97 19.14
N ALA A 225 5.20 8.32 19.91
CA ALA A 225 6.37 9.03 19.40
C ALA A 225 7.06 8.31 18.23
N LEU A 226 7.20 6.98 18.30
CA LEU A 226 7.80 6.20 17.21
C LEU A 226 6.89 6.20 15.98
N ASP A 227 5.57 6.09 16.19
CA ASP A 227 4.57 6.18 15.12
C ASP A 227 4.59 7.57 14.45
N MET A 228 4.83 8.66 15.21
CA MET A 228 4.98 10.02 14.67
C MET A 228 6.18 10.11 13.73
N GLU A 229 7.34 9.60 14.16
CA GLU A 229 8.54 9.57 13.32
C GLU A 229 8.40 8.66 12.09
N LEU A 230 7.75 7.51 12.25
CA LEU A 230 7.45 6.61 11.12
C LEU A 230 6.52 7.28 10.11
N TYR A 231 5.45 7.92 10.60
CA TYR A 231 4.44 8.53 9.73
C TYR A 231 5.00 9.72 8.97
N GLU A 232 5.84 10.55 9.59
CA GLU A 232 6.51 11.66 8.89
C GLU A 232 7.41 11.13 7.76
N TYR A 233 8.25 10.13 8.06
CA TYR A 233 9.05 9.44 7.05
C TYR A 233 8.20 8.84 5.91
N ALA A 234 7.13 8.14 6.26
CA ALA A 234 6.24 7.50 5.30
C ALA A 234 5.52 8.53 4.42
N LYS A 235 5.09 9.64 4.99
CA LYS A 235 4.43 10.73 4.27
C LYS A 235 5.36 11.37 3.26
N GLU A 236 6.58 11.68 3.66
CA GLU A 236 7.58 12.24 2.76
C GLU A 236 7.89 11.28 1.60
N LEU A 237 8.20 10.01 1.91
CA LEU A 237 8.52 9.00 0.91
C LEU A 237 7.34 8.75 -0.04
N PHE A 238 6.10 8.70 0.48
CA PHE A 238 4.89 8.53 -0.33
C PHE A 238 4.68 9.70 -1.31
N LEU A 239 4.83 10.94 -0.85
CA LEU A 239 4.67 12.11 -1.71
C LEU A 239 5.78 12.19 -2.77
N ARG A 240 7.03 11.85 -2.41
CA ARG A 240 8.13 11.71 -3.38
C ARG A 240 7.83 10.64 -4.44
N ARG A 241 7.37 9.45 -4.04
CA ARG A 241 6.94 8.37 -4.96
C ARG A 241 5.83 8.85 -5.90
N TYR A 242 4.83 9.56 -5.37
CA TYR A 242 3.73 10.13 -6.16
C TYR A 242 4.25 11.14 -7.20
N GLN A 243 5.07 12.11 -6.77
CA GLN A 243 5.64 13.12 -7.66
C GLN A 243 6.49 12.50 -8.76
N TYR A 244 7.40 11.58 -8.41
CA TYR A 244 8.24 10.87 -9.37
C TYR A 244 7.40 10.11 -10.41
N SER A 245 6.42 9.32 -9.95
CA SER A 245 5.53 8.55 -10.83
C SER A 245 4.72 9.46 -11.76
N ARG A 246 4.26 10.61 -11.29
CA ARG A 246 3.56 11.62 -12.11
C ARG A 246 4.46 12.24 -13.15
N GLN A 247 5.68 12.65 -12.78
CA GLN A 247 6.64 13.23 -13.72
C GLN A 247 7.02 12.24 -14.82
N LYS A 248 7.26 10.97 -14.45
CA LYS A 248 7.53 9.90 -15.41
C LYS A 248 6.36 9.69 -16.37
N GLN A 249 5.12 9.66 -15.86
CA GLN A 249 3.92 9.55 -16.70
C GLN A 249 3.81 10.72 -17.70
N HIS A 250 4.07 11.95 -17.26
CA HIS A 250 4.06 13.11 -18.15
C HIS A 250 5.15 13.04 -19.22
N GLN A 251 6.35 12.53 -18.90
CA GLN A 251 7.40 12.28 -19.87
C GLN A 251 7.00 11.22 -20.91
N GLU A 252 6.47 10.08 -20.46
CA GLU A 252 5.95 9.01 -21.33
C GLU A 252 4.89 9.54 -22.30
N GLN A 253 3.94 10.33 -21.81
CA GLN A 253 2.89 10.94 -22.65
C GLN A 253 3.45 11.94 -23.67
N ARG A 254 4.47 12.74 -23.29
CA ARG A 254 5.12 13.67 -24.21
C ARG A 254 5.86 12.95 -25.33
N LEU A 255 6.57 11.88 -25.00
CA LEU A 255 7.28 11.04 -25.97
C LEU A 255 6.28 10.39 -26.94
N ARG A 256 5.21 9.80 -26.40
CA ARG A 256 4.14 9.19 -27.22
C ARG A 256 3.51 10.19 -28.18
N ARG A 257 3.14 11.38 -27.71
CA ARG A 257 2.61 12.45 -28.58
C ARG A 257 3.61 12.92 -29.64
N ARG A 258 4.92 12.84 -29.37
CA ARG A 258 5.95 13.18 -30.36
C ARG A 258 6.07 12.09 -31.43
N GLN A 259 6.02 10.83 -31.03
CA GLN A 259 6.02 9.69 -31.96
C GLN A 259 4.77 9.70 -32.84
N GLU A 260 3.58 9.88 -32.26
CA GLU A 260 2.32 9.99 -33.02
C GLU A 260 2.38 11.12 -34.07
N ARG A 261 2.95 12.29 -33.72
CA ARG A 261 3.17 13.39 -34.69
C ARG A 261 4.21 13.08 -35.76
N GLN A 262 5.20 12.25 -35.48
CA GLN A 262 6.21 11.84 -36.47
C GLN A 262 5.61 10.82 -37.44
N GLU A 263 4.86 9.85 -36.94
CA GLU A 263 4.14 8.86 -37.74
C GLU A 263 3.10 9.54 -38.65
N GLU A 264 2.34 10.51 -38.13
CA GLU A 264 1.39 11.29 -38.92
C GLU A 264 2.07 12.07 -40.05
N ARG A 265 3.23 12.70 -39.78
CA ARG A 265 4.03 13.39 -40.80
C ARG A 265 4.56 12.43 -41.87
N GLN A 266 5.02 11.25 -41.49
CA GLN A 266 5.49 10.22 -42.43
C GLN A 266 4.34 9.75 -43.33
N ARG A 267 3.18 9.44 -42.75
CA ARG A 267 1.98 9.06 -43.52
C ARG A 267 1.55 10.14 -44.52
N LEU A 268 1.59 11.40 -44.12
CA LEU A 268 1.28 12.53 -45.02
C LEU A 268 2.31 12.69 -46.14
N GLN A 269 3.59 12.40 -45.88
CA GLN A 269 4.63 12.40 -46.91
C GLN A 269 4.45 11.24 -47.90
N GLU A 270 4.16 10.03 -47.41
CA GLU A 270 3.87 8.85 -48.24
C GLU A 270 2.64 9.07 -49.12
N GLN A 271 1.56 9.63 -48.56
CA GLN A 271 0.35 9.97 -49.32
C GLN A 271 0.63 11.01 -50.41
N ARG A 272 1.45 12.02 -50.13
CA ARG A 272 1.87 13.02 -51.13
C ARG A 272 2.73 12.42 -52.23
N ALA A 273 3.64 11.51 -51.89
CA ALA A 273 4.46 10.81 -52.89
C ALA A 273 3.59 9.94 -53.81
N SER A 274 2.68 9.15 -53.24
CA SER A 274 1.76 8.29 -54.01
C SER A 274 0.84 9.09 -54.93
N SER A 275 0.36 10.26 -54.50
CA SER A 275 -0.50 11.11 -55.34
C SER A 275 0.27 11.88 -56.42
N GLN A 276 1.57 12.14 -56.22
CA GLN A 276 2.44 12.66 -57.27
C GLN A 276 2.78 11.59 -58.32
N ASP A 277 2.98 10.32 -57.92
CA ASP A 277 3.19 9.21 -58.85
C ASP A 277 1.93 8.91 -59.70
N GLU A 278 0.72 8.97 -59.12
CA GLU A 278 -0.53 8.85 -59.88
C GLU A 278 -0.75 10.01 -60.87
N ALA A 279 -0.39 11.25 -60.48
CA ALA A 279 -0.47 12.41 -61.37
C ALA A 279 0.58 12.38 -62.50
N GLY A 280 1.77 11.81 -62.23
CA GLY A 280 2.82 11.60 -63.23
C GLY A 280 2.52 10.48 -64.23
N GLY A 281 1.75 9.46 -63.83
CA GLY A 281 1.31 8.37 -64.70
C GLY A 281 0.22 8.74 -65.71
N ALA A 282 -0.57 9.79 -65.45
CA ALA A 282 -1.62 10.26 -66.36
C ALA A 282 -1.11 11.20 -67.49
N GLY A 283 0.17 11.59 -67.46
CA GLY A 283 0.77 12.52 -68.42
C GLY A 283 1.46 11.88 -69.63
N ALA A 284 1.41 10.55 -69.78
CA ALA A 284 2.16 9.81 -70.80
C ALA A 284 1.28 9.21 -71.92
N ALA A 285 0.17 9.85 -72.28
CA ALA A 285 -0.67 9.46 -73.41
C ALA A 285 -1.15 10.68 -74.21
N THR A 286 -0.23 11.43 -74.80
CA THR A 286 -0.50 12.21 -76.02
C THR A 286 0.60 11.88 -77.03
N GLU A 287 0.52 10.67 -77.58
CA GLU A 287 1.25 10.28 -78.79
C GLU A 287 0.71 11.07 -79.98
N ASP A 288 1.58 11.90 -80.53
CA ASP A 288 1.86 12.05 -81.97
C ASP A 288 0.70 11.74 -82.94
N TYR A 289 -0.13 12.76 -83.21
CA TYR A 289 -1.05 12.77 -84.35
C TYR A 289 -0.95 14.11 -85.10
N SER A 290 0.25 14.48 -85.53
CA SER A 290 0.45 15.66 -86.39
C SER A 290 1.48 15.46 -87.50
N SER A 291 1.92 14.23 -87.72
CA SER A 291 2.92 13.87 -88.72
C SER A 291 2.35 13.08 -89.89
N GLN A 292 1.13 13.35 -90.34
CA GLN A 292 0.59 12.73 -91.55
C GLN A 292 -0.27 13.67 -92.42
N VAL A 293 0.29 13.93 -93.62
CA VAL A 293 -0.40 14.12 -94.91
C VAL A 293 -0.79 15.55 -95.32
N VAL A 294 0.18 16.15 -96.01
CA VAL A 294 0.08 16.94 -97.25
C VAL A 294 -1.07 16.51 -98.18
N ARG A 295 -1.70 17.52 -98.82
CA ARG A 295 -2.39 17.57 -100.14
C ARG A 295 -3.93 17.67 -100.17
N TRP A 296 -4.34 18.78 -100.80
CA TRP A 296 -5.64 19.21 -101.36
C TRP A 296 -6.55 20.01 -100.42
#